data_AF-A0A381VYW5-F1
#
_entry.id   AF-A0A381VYW5-F1
#
_cell.length_a   1.000
_cell.length_b   1.000
_cell.length_c   1.000
_cell.angle_alpha   90.00
_cell.angle_beta   90.00
_cell.angle_gamma   90.00
#
_symmetry.space_group_name_H-M   'P 1'
#
loop_
_entity.id
_entity.type
_entity.pdbx_description
1 polymer ?
#
loop_
_entity_poly.entity_id
_entity_poly.type
_entity_poly.pdbx_seq_one_letter_code
_entity_poly.pdbx_strand_id
1 'polypeptide(L)'
;MKKEERALIQSLPSRLLGMIFGVILVVNATAIGEAGPPGLTNLLTTNINLLGWIIIMLCILRVTIDYWLGLTTDQIDPEPDDWDKQAPKGQAEKK
;
A
#
# COMPACT_ATOMS: atom_id res chain seq x y z
N MET A 1 -3.98 8.23 19.86
CA MET A 1 -3.12 7.83 18.72
C MET A 1 -2.18 8.97 18.42
N LYS A 2 -0.87 8.71 18.49
CA LYS A 2 0.17 9.69 18.13
C LYS A 2 0.06 10.01 16.63
N LYS A 3 0.39 11.24 16.21
CA LYS A 3 0.35 11.68 14.80
C LYS A 3 1.13 10.72 13.88
N GLU A 4 2.24 10.19 14.39
CA GLU A 4 3.10 9.20 13.74
C GLU A 4 2.36 7.88 13.41
N GLU A 5 1.56 7.36 14.35
CA GLU A 5 0.78 6.13 14.14
C GLU A 5 -0.28 6.32 13.05
N ARG A 6 -0.91 7.50 13.01
CA ARG A 6 -1.91 7.84 11.98
C ARG A 6 -1.31 7.95 10.59
N ALA A 7 -0.13 8.59 10.45
CA ALA A 7 0.57 8.71 9.17
C ALA A 7 1.06 7.34 8.63
N LEU A 8 1.50 6.47 9.53
CA LEU A 8 1.91 5.11 9.19
C LEU A 8 0.70 4.27 8.73
N ILE A 9 -0.44 4.39 9.41
CA ILE A 9 -1.71 3.76 8.99
C ILE A 9 -2.21 4.31 7.65
N GLN A 10 -2.02 5.60 7.39
CA GLN A 10 -2.48 6.24 6.15
C GLN A 10 -1.64 5.85 4.93
N SER A 11 -0.35 5.52 5.11
CA SER A 11 0.55 5.08 4.03
C SER A 11 0.55 3.58 3.78
N LEU A 12 -0.01 2.77 4.69
CA LEU A 12 -0.11 1.31 4.53
C LEU A 12 -0.89 0.85 3.28
N PRO A 13 -2.05 1.43 2.93
CA PRO A 13 -2.85 0.96 1.78
C PRO A 13 -2.11 1.06 0.44
N SER A 14 -1.39 2.16 0.19
CA SER A 14 -0.61 2.34 -1.04
C SER A 14 0.59 1.40 -1.12
N ARG A 15 1.17 1.04 0.05
CA ARG A 15 2.27 0.08 0.15
C ARG A 15 1.80 -1.38 -0.03
N LEU A 16 0.57 -1.68 0.37
CA LEU A 16 -0.04 -3.02 0.25
C LEU A 16 -0.59 -3.31 -1.15
N LEU A 17 -0.77 -2.30 -2.02
CA LEU A 17 -1.29 -2.49 -3.38
C LEU A 17 -0.50 -3.54 -4.18
N GLY A 18 0.83 -3.52 -4.10
CA GLY A 18 1.67 -4.52 -4.79
C GLY A 18 1.46 -5.94 -4.24
N MET A 19 1.25 -6.08 -2.93
CA MET A 19 0.94 -7.36 -2.31
C MET A 19 -0.44 -7.87 -2.74
N ILE A 20 -1.45 -7.01 -2.71
CA ILE A 20 -2.81 -7.33 -3.16
C ILE A 20 -2.79 -7.75 -4.63
N PHE A 21 -2.08 -7.01 -5.47
CA PHE A 21 -1.92 -7.33 -6.89
C PHE A 21 -1.21 -8.68 -7.11
N GLY A 22 -0.13 -8.94 -6.37
CA GLY A 22 0.57 -10.22 -6.41
C GLY A 22 -0.33 -11.39 -5.99
N VAL A 23 -1.14 -11.24 -4.94
CA VAL A 23 -2.09 -12.27 -4.49
C VAL A 23 -3.16 -12.54 -5.54
N ILE A 24 -3.73 -11.49 -6.15
CA ILE A 24 -4.71 -11.63 -7.22
C ILE A 24 -4.11 -12.41 -8.39
N LEU A 25 -2.86 -12.11 -8.78
CA LEU A 25 -2.17 -12.84 -9.85
C LEU A 25 -1.99 -14.33 -9.52
N VAL A 26 -1.57 -14.66 -8.30
CA VAL A 26 -1.39 -16.07 -7.88
C VAL A 26 -2.72 -16.83 -7.91
N VAL A 27 -3.77 -16.26 -7.31
CA VAL A 27 -5.09 -16.92 -7.25
C VAL A 27 -5.71 -17.09 -8.64
N ASN A 28 -5.45 -16.16 -9.56
CA ASN A 28 -6.00 -16.21 -10.92
C ASN A 28 -5.03 -16.80 -11.96
N ALA A 29 -3.87 -17.33 -11.55
CA ALA A 29 -2.85 -17.82 -12.49
C ALA A 29 -3.38 -18.93 -13.42
N THR A 30 -4.26 -19.78 -12.91
CA THR A 30 -4.92 -20.83 -13.70
C THR A 30 -5.86 -20.23 -14.74
N ALA A 31 -6.75 -19.33 -14.33
CA ALA A 31 -7.70 -18.67 -15.24
C ALA A 31 -6.98 -17.86 -16.33
N ILE A 32 -5.89 -17.16 -15.99
CA ILE A 32 -5.10 -16.42 -16.97
C ILE A 32 -4.35 -17.36 -17.93
N GLY A 33 -3.87 -18.51 -17.45
CA GLY A 33 -3.25 -19.51 -18.31
C GLY A 33 -4.23 -20.20 -19.24
N GLU A 34 -5.46 -20.44 -18.80
CA GLU A 34 -6.54 -21.02 -19.63
C GLU A 34 -7.06 -20.03 -20.68
N ALA A 35 -7.01 -18.73 -20.39
CA ALA A 35 -7.29 -17.68 -21.38
C ALA A 35 -6.18 -17.53 -22.44
N GLY A 36 -5.04 -18.22 -22.27
CA GLY A 36 -3.90 -18.19 -23.17
C GLY A 36 -4.05 -19.11 -24.40
N PRO A 37 -3.10 -19.03 -25.35
CA PRO A 37 -3.10 -19.87 -26.54
C PRO A 37 -3.02 -21.38 -26.18
N PRO A 38 -3.74 -22.25 -26.91
CA PRO A 38 -3.71 -23.69 -26.67
C PRO A 38 -2.28 -24.22 -26.86
N GLY A 39 -1.79 -24.97 -25.87
CA GLY A 39 -0.42 -25.50 -25.82
C GLY A 39 0.56 -24.71 -24.94
N LEU A 40 0.21 -23.48 -24.55
CA LEU A 40 1.04 -22.64 -23.65
C LEU A 40 0.46 -22.49 -22.24
N THR A 41 -0.72 -23.04 -21.97
CA THR A 41 -1.47 -22.93 -20.70
C THR A 41 -0.60 -23.24 -19.48
N ASN A 42 0.06 -24.40 -19.44
CA ASN A 42 0.89 -24.79 -18.30
C ASN A 42 2.09 -23.84 -18.11
N LEU A 43 2.64 -23.33 -19.20
CA LEU A 43 3.80 -22.44 -19.18
C LEU A 43 3.40 -21.04 -18.70
N LEU A 44 2.26 -20.53 -19.17
CA LEU A 44 1.67 -19.27 -18.70
C LEU A 44 1.26 -19.36 -17.23
N THR A 45 0.52 -20.40 -16.83
CA THR A 45 0.09 -20.59 -15.44
C THR A 45 1.29 -20.66 -14.50
N THR A 46 2.32 -21.43 -14.85
CA THR A 46 3.53 -21.54 -14.03
C THR A 46 4.23 -20.19 -13.90
N ASN A 47 4.41 -19.48 -15.02
CA ASN A 47 5.10 -18.18 -15.01
C ASN A 47 4.32 -17.10 -14.27
N ILE A 48 3.00 -17.05 -14.39
CA ILE A 48 2.16 -16.09 -13.68
C ILE A 48 2.16 -16.37 -12.19
N ASN A 49 2.12 -17.64 -11.80
CA ASN A 49 2.22 -18.03 -10.39
C ASN A 49 3.59 -17.60 -9.82
N LEU A 50 4.68 -17.86 -10.55
CA LEU A 50 6.03 -17.44 -10.18
C LEU A 50 6.15 -15.90 -10.07
N LEU A 51 5.61 -15.18 -11.06
CA LEU A 51 5.59 -13.71 -11.07
C LEU A 51 4.82 -13.15 -9.87
N GLY A 52 3.65 -13.71 -9.57
CA GLY A 52 2.85 -13.32 -8.42
C GLY A 52 3.61 -13.51 -7.09
N TRP A 53 4.28 -14.65 -6.91
CA TRP A 53 5.14 -14.88 -5.74
C TRP A 53 6.33 -13.92 -5.65
N ILE A 54 6.98 -13.61 -6.76
CA ILE A 54 8.07 -12.62 -6.81
C ILE A 54 7.56 -11.25 -6.36
N ILE A 55 6.41 -10.81 -6.86
CA ILE A 55 5.82 -9.51 -6.49
C ILE A 55 5.51 -9.48 -4.99
N ILE A 56 4.91 -10.55 -4.44
CA ILE A 56 4.63 -10.64 -3.00
C ILE A 56 5.92 -10.56 -2.18
N MET A 57 6.95 -11.32 -2.56
CA MET A 57 8.25 -11.31 -1.86
C MET A 57 8.95 -9.97 -1.93
N LEU A 58 8.92 -9.29 -3.08
CA LEU A 58 9.50 -7.95 -3.24
C LEU A 58 8.74 -6.91 -2.40
N CYS A 59 7.42 -7.02 -2.30
CA CYS A 59 6.63 -6.17 -1.41
C CYS A 59 6.97 -6.40 0.07
N ILE A 60 7.10 -7.66 0.51
CA ILE A 60 7.51 -7.99 1.87
C ILE A 60 8.92 -7.45 2.15
N LEU A 61 9.85 -7.63 1.20
CA LEU A 61 11.21 -7.15 1.32
C LEU A 61 11.24 -5.62 1.42
N ARG A 62 10.44 -4.92 0.61
CA ARG A 62 10.31 -3.47 0.67
C ARG A 62 9.78 -3.00 2.02
N VAL A 63 8.70 -3.61 2.53
CA VAL A 63 8.16 -3.30 3.86
C VAL A 63 9.20 -3.55 4.95
N THR A 64 9.96 -4.64 4.84
CA THR A 64 11.03 -4.97 5.78
C THR A 64 12.15 -3.92 5.76
N ILE A 65 12.57 -3.49 4.57
CA ILE A 65 13.58 -2.44 4.39
C ILE A 65 13.08 -1.09 4.91
N ASP A 66 11.84 -0.71 4.56
CA ASP A 66 11.22 0.55 5.01
C ASP A 66 11.10 0.59 6.54
N TYR A 67 10.75 -0.54 7.16
CA TYR A 67 10.72 -0.70 8.62
C TYR A 67 12.12 -0.63 9.23
N TRP A 68 13.10 -1.34 8.65
CA TRP A 68 14.47 -1.40 9.16
C TRP A 68 15.20 -0.06 9.04
N LEU A 69 14.98 0.69 7.95
CA LEU A 69 15.60 1.98 7.70
C LEU A 69 14.87 3.14 8.40
N GLY A 70 13.75 2.92 9.08
CA GLY A 70 12.98 3.98 9.72
C GLY A 70 12.44 5.04 8.75
N LEU A 71 12.38 4.73 7.44
CA LEU A 71 11.92 5.63 6.37
C LEU A 71 10.44 6.04 6.48
N THR A 72 9.75 5.56 7.51
CA THR A 72 8.39 5.98 7.87
C THR A 72 8.29 7.38 8.45
N THR A 73 9.41 8.02 8.83
CA THR A 73 9.37 9.32 9.53
C THR A 73 9.59 10.53 8.60
N ASP A 74 10.32 10.40 7.49
CA ASP A 74 10.86 11.58 6.78
C ASP A 74 10.14 11.99 5.48
N GLN A 75 9.04 11.34 5.09
CA GLN A 75 8.35 11.67 3.82
C GLN A 75 7.01 12.41 3.96
N ILE A 76 6.64 12.82 5.15
CA ILE A 76 5.46 13.67 5.34
C ILE A 76 5.86 14.72 6.38
N ASP A 77 6.49 15.80 5.93
CA ASP A 77 6.31 17.08 6.61
C ASP A 77 4.80 17.35 6.55
N PRO A 78 4.06 17.17 7.66
CA PRO A 78 2.69 17.60 7.68
C PRO A 78 2.78 19.11 7.79
N GLU A 79 2.53 19.82 6.68
CA GLU A 79 2.10 21.21 6.77
C GLU A 79 1.08 21.28 7.90
N PRO A 80 1.31 22.12 8.94
CA PRO A 80 0.54 22.05 10.17
C PRO A 80 -0.92 22.29 9.82
N ASP A 81 -1.67 21.20 9.90
CA ASP A 81 -3.10 21.16 9.68
C ASP A 81 -3.73 22.20 10.63
N ASP A 82 -4.18 23.32 10.05
CA ASP A 82 -4.65 24.57 10.66
C ASP A 82 -6.00 24.37 11.38
N TRP A 83 -6.15 23.30 12.16
CA TRP A 83 -7.36 23.01 12.94
C TRP A 83 -7.67 24.11 13.96
N ASP A 84 -6.66 24.89 14.38
CA ASP A 84 -6.83 26.03 15.28
C ASP A 84 -7.34 27.31 14.60
N LYS A 85 -7.42 27.36 13.25
CA LYS A 85 -7.95 28.51 12.50
C LYS A 85 -9.44 28.41 12.16
N GLN A 86 -10.11 27.31 12.53
CA GLN A 86 -11.55 27.12 12.33
C GLN A 86 -12.38 27.35 13.61
N ALA A 87 -11.84 28.04 14.62
CA ALA A 87 -12.70 28.57 15.69
C ALA A 87 -13.64 29.63 15.09
N PRO A 88 -14.97 29.51 15.25
CA PRO A 88 -15.87 30.57 14.79
C PRO A 88 -15.56 31.85 15.57
N LYS A 89 -15.01 32.85 14.85
CA LYS A 89 -14.89 34.22 15.35
C LYS A 89 -16.29 34.77 15.59
N GLY A 90 -16.79 34.64 16.81
CA GLY A 90 -18.03 35.31 17.17
C GLY A 90 -18.76 34.76 18.38
N GLN A 91 -18.13 34.65 19.55
CA GLN A 91 -18.82 34.78 20.85
C GLN A 91 -17.83 35.25 21.93
N ALA A 92 -17.35 36.49 21.81
CA ALA A 92 -16.68 37.17 22.92
C ALA A 92 -16.89 38.70 22.83
N GLU A 93 -18.12 39.13 22.62
CA GLU A 93 -18.54 40.50 22.94
C GLU A 93 -19.93 40.40 23.57
N LYS A 94 -19.96 40.45 24.90
CA LYS A 94 -21.04 40.98 25.76
C LYS A 94 -20.69 40.72 27.22
N LYS A 95 -19.91 41.62 27.80
CA LYS A 95 -20.11 42.11 29.17
C LYS A 95 -19.73 43.57 29.20
#